data_AF-A0A7W9SMD8-F1
#
_entry.id   AF-A0A7W9SMD8-F1
#
_cell.length_a   1.000
_cell.length_b   1.000
_cell.length_c   1.000
_cell.angle_alpha   90.00
_cell.angle_beta   90.00
_cell.angle_gamma   90.00
#
_symmetry.space_group_name_H-M   'P 1'
#
loop_
_entity.id
_entity.type
_entity.pdbx_description
1 polymer ?
#
loop_
_entity_poly.entity_id
_entity_poly.type
_entity_poly.pdbx_seq_one_letter_code
_entity_poly.pdbx_strand_id
1 'polypeptide(L)'
;MFRQDKPAAATQPPKPTRELLAAASKTAHKEKKNIFIHFGASWCGWCHLFEKVIAIPTVKALLDENYVMVELVAMENGPKKSLENAGSNEFMAAMGGAKSGLPFFVFQDASGKKLADSNVMPGNQNMGCPAAPEEIVAFGELLKKTAPRLSEAQRKTILDEFTKAAPKR
;
A
#
# COMPACT_ATOMS: atom_id res chain seq x y z
N MET A 1 -26.31 15.15 -34.06
CA MET A 1 -25.30 15.30 -32.98
C MET A 1 -25.83 14.61 -31.74
N PHE A 2 -25.50 13.33 -31.53
CA PHE A 2 -25.87 12.63 -30.31
C PHE A 2 -24.71 12.77 -29.33
N ARG A 3 -24.88 13.60 -28.29
CA ARG A 3 -24.02 13.55 -27.11
C ARG A 3 -24.40 12.28 -26.36
N GLN A 4 -23.53 11.29 -26.37
CA GLN A 4 -23.61 10.19 -25.43
C GLN A 4 -23.15 10.73 -24.08
N ASP A 5 -24.10 11.03 -23.20
CA ASP A 5 -23.81 11.25 -21.80
C ASP A 5 -23.27 9.94 -21.21
N LYS A 6 -21.99 9.96 -20.84
CA LYS A 6 -21.34 8.88 -20.10
C LYS A 6 -22.04 8.79 -18.73
N PRO A 7 -22.65 7.65 -18.36
CA PRO A 7 -23.32 7.55 -17.07
C PRO A 7 -22.30 7.70 -15.95
N ALA A 8 -22.59 8.57 -14.98
CA ALA A 8 -21.84 8.67 -13.74
C ALA A 8 -21.89 7.29 -13.05
N ALA A 9 -20.72 6.70 -12.82
CA ALA A 9 -20.61 5.44 -12.10
C ALA A 9 -21.24 5.62 -10.71
N ALA A 10 -22.29 4.86 -10.42
CA ALA A 10 -22.90 4.81 -9.10
C ALA A 10 -21.82 4.38 -8.09
N THR A 11 -21.43 5.30 -7.21
CA THR A 11 -20.42 5.09 -6.18
C THR A 11 -20.98 4.18 -5.10
N GLN A 12 -20.76 2.87 -5.25
CA GLN A 12 -20.93 1.95 -4.12
C GLN A 12 -20.02 2.41 -2.97
N PRO A 13 -20.49 2.35 -1.71
CA PRO A 13 -19.65 2.66 -0.57
C PRO A 13 -18.43 1.74 -0.56
N PRO A 14 -17.26 2.22 -0.14
CA PRO A 14 -16.07 1.39 -0.02
C PRO A 14 -16.33 0.19 0.88
N LYS A 15 -15.75 -0.97 0.51
CA LYS A 15 -15.87 -2.18 1.33
C LYS A 15 -15.27 -1.94 2.73
N PRO A 16 -15.85 -2.48 3.80
CA PRO A 16 -15.28 -2.36 5.13
C PRO A 16 -13.88 -2.99 5.21
N THR A 17 -12.99 -2.41 6.01
CA THR A 17 -11.62 -2.92 6.22
C THR A 17 -11.61 -4.40 6.63
N ARG A 18 -12.53 -4.80 7.52
CA ARG A 18 -12.67 -6.20 7.96
C ARG A 18 -12.93 -7.16 6.81
N GLU A 19 -13.76 -6.77 5.85
CA GLU A 19 -14.10 -7.62 4.69
C GLU A 19 -12.89 -7.78 3.77
N LEU A 20 -12.20 -6.67 3.47
CA LEU A 20 -10.99 -6.68 2.63
C LEU A 20 -9.89 -7.54 3.24
N LEU A 21 -9.64 -7.41 4.54
CA LEU A 21 -8.64 -8.22 5.24
C LEU A 21 -9.03 -9.70 5.30
N ALA A 22 -10.30 -10.02 5.55
CA ALA A 22 -10.76 -11.42 5.56
C ALA A 22 -10.60 -12.07 4.19
N ALA A 23 -10.93 -11.35 3.11
CA ALA A 23 -10.71 -11.82 1.74
C ALA A 23 -9.21 -11.99 1.45
N ALA A 24 -8.38 -11.03 1.86
CA ALA A 24 -6.94 -11.08 1.68
C ALA A 24 -6.31 -12.26 2.41
N SER A 25 -6.67 -12.51 3.67
CA SER A 25 -6.20 -13.67 4.45
C SER A 25 -6.58 -14.99 3.78
N LYS A 26 -7.80 -15.12 3.26
CA LYS A 26 -8.22 -16.34 2.53
C LYS A 26 -7.35 -16.58 1.29
N THR A 27 -7.10 -15.54 0.50
CA THR A 27 -6.21 -15.62 -0.67
C THR A 27 -4.77 -15.91 -0.26
N ALA A 28 -4.27 -15.25 0.78
CA ALA A 28 -2.92 -15.42 1.31
C ALA A 28 -2.66 -16.85 1.79
N HIS A 29 -3.63 -17.48 2.45
CA HIS A 29 -3.57 -18.90 2.82
C HIS A 29 -3.54 -19.82 1.60
N LYS A 30 -4.39 -19.56 0.60
CA LYS A 30 -4.45 -20.37 -0.63
C LYS A 30 -3.16 -20.28 -1.44
N GLU A 31 -2.60 -19.08 -1.55
CA GLU A 31 -1.44 -18.80 -2.40
C GLU A 31 -0.10 -18.84 -1.66
N LYS A 32 -0.14 -19.07 -0.33
CA LYS A 32 1.02 -19.08 0.57
C LYS A 32 1.84 -17.78 0.43
N LYS A 33 1.14 -16.65 0.43
CA LYS A 33 1.69 -15.30 0.29
C LYS A 33 1.50 -14.53 1.59
N ASN A 34 2.33 -13.51 1.79
CA ASN A 34 2.11 -12.50 2.81
C ASN A 34 1.16 -11.43 2.27
N ILE A 35 0.57 -10.62 3.15
CA ILE A 35 -0.34 -9.53 2.78
C ILE A 35 0.46 -8.22 2.88
N PHE A 36 0.43 -7.43 1.82
CA PHE A 36 0.96 -6.06 1.83
C PHE A 36 -0.22 -5.10 1.76
N ILE A 37 -0.45 -4.43 2.89
CA ILE A 37 -1.49 -3.41 3.05
C ILE A 37 -0.84 -2.04 2.90
N HIS A 38 -1.37 -1.21 2.01
CA HIS A 38 -1.01 0.20 1.90
C HIS A 38 -2.22 1.08 2.18
N PHE A 39 -2.00 2.07 3.05
CA PHE A 39 -3.00 3.06 3.41
C PHE A 39 -2.79 4.31 2.55
N GLY A 40 -3.88 4.84 2.00
CA GLY A 40 -3.89 6.02 1.15
C GLY A 40 -5.09 6.92 1.38
N ALA A 41 -5.09 8.09 0.74
CA ALA A 41 -6.19 9.03 0.75
C ALA A 41 -6.21 9.81 -0.56
N SER A 42 -7.38 10.29 -0.99
CA SER A 42 -7.52 11.00 -2.26
C SER A 42 -6.76 12.34 -2.31
N TRP A 43 -6.50 12.96 -1.16
CA TRP A 43 -5.72 14.20 -1.04
C TRP A 43 -4.20 13.96 -1.00
N CYS A 44 -3.76 12.71 -0.85
CA CYS A 44 -2.36 12.36 -0.62
C CYS A 44 -1.58 12.22 -1.94
N GLY A 45 -0.81 13.25 -2.32
CA GLY A 45 0.02 13.23 -3.53
C GLY A 45 1.06 12.10 -3.57
N TRP A 46 1.70 11.80 -2.43
CA TRP A 46 2.67 10.71 -2.31
C TRP A 46 2.04 9.32 -2.45
N CYS A 47 0.76 9.17 -2.07
CA CYS A 47 0.01 7.92 -2.26
C CYS A 47 -0.23 7.68 -3.75
N HIS A 48 -0.62 8.73 -4.49
CA HIS A 48 -0.77 8.66 -5.95
C HIS A 48 0.56 8.35 -6.66
N LEU A 49 1.68 8.85 -6.14
CA LEU A 49 3.00 8.49 -6.68
C LEU A 49 3.30 7.00 -6.44
N PHE A 50 3.09 6.52 -5.22
CA PHE A 50 3.27 5.11 -4.87
C PHE A 50 2.43 4.19 -5.77
N GLU A 51 1.13 4.49 -5.91
CA GLU A 51 0.20 3.73 -6.76
C GLU A 51 0.64 3.68 -8.22
N LYS A 52 1.13 4.80 -8.77
CA LYS A 52 1.68 4.84 -10.14
C LYS A 52 2.87 3.89 -10.30
N VAL A 53 3.78 3.84 -9.32
CA VAL A 53 4.96 2.97 -9.38
C VAL A 53 4.56 1.51 -9.26
N ILE A 54 3.71 1.15 -8.29
CA ILE A 54 3.29 -0.25 -8.11
C ILE A 54 2.37 -0.75 -9.24
N ALA A 55 1.76 0.16 -10.01
CA ALA A 55 0.97 -0.16 -11.20
C ALA A 55 1.83 -0.39 -12.46
N ILE A 56 3.13 -0.08 -12.44
CA ILE A 56 4.03 -0.40 -13.55
C ILE A 56 3.99 -1.92 -13.77
N PRO A 57 3.73 -2.44 -14.98
CA PRO A 57 3.47 -3.87 -15.20
C PRO A 57 4.53 -4.81 -14.63
N THR A 58 5.80 -4.44 -14.73
CA THR A 58 6.92 -5.22 -14.17
C THR A 58 6.90 -5.23 -12.64
N VAL A 59 6.70 -4.09 -12.00
CA VAL A 59 6.60 -3.97 -10.53
C VAL A 59 5.37 -4.71 -10.03
N LYS A 60 4.22 -4.48 -10.68
CA LYS A 60 2.95 -5.14 -10.35
C LYS A 60 3.08 -6.66 -10.36
N ALA A 61 3.66 -7.22 -11.42
CA ALA A 61 3.83 -8.66 -11.53
C ALA A 61 4.68 -9.23 -10.37
N LEU A 62 5.77 -8.55 -10.01
CA LEU A 62 6.63 -8.98 -8.90
C LEU A 62 5.95 -8.86 -7.54
N LEU A 63 5.18 -7.80 -7.31
CA LEU A 63 4.41 -7.63 -6.07
C LEU A 63 3.29 -8.65 -5.98
N ASP A 64 2.50 -8.84 -7.04
CA ASP A 64 1.39 -9.80 -7.07
C ASP A 64 1.88 -11.25 -6.94
N GLU A 65 3.08 -11.59 -7.43
CA GLU A 65 3.68 -12.91 -7.25
C GLU A 65 4.07 -13.18 -5.79
N ASN A 66 4.41 -12.14 -5.03
CA ASN A 66 4.96 -12.27 -3.68
C ASN A 66 3.98 -11.92 -2.57
N TYR A 67 2.98 -11.09 -2.85
CA TYR A 67 2.03 -10.56 -1.89
C TYR A 67 0.58 -10.65 -2.36
N VAL A 68 -0.33 -10.68 -1.39
CA VAL A 68 -1.71 -10.23 -1.61
C VAL A 68 -1.74 -8.74 -1.29
N MET A 69 -1.93 -7.92 -2.32
CA MET A 69 -1.99 -6.46 -2.18
C MET A 69 -3.38 -6.04 -1.66
N VAL A 70 -3.39 -5.15 -0.66
CA VAL A 70 -4.62 -4.57 -0.10
C VAL A 70 -4.45 -3.06 0.00
N GLU A 71 -5.34 -2.33 -0.65
CA GLU A 71 -5.47 -0.89 -0.48
C GLU A 71 -6.52 -0.59 0.59
N LEU A 72 -6.19 0.34 1.51
CA LEU A 72 -7.15 0.89 2.45
C LEU A 72 -7.13 2.42 2.37
N VAL A 73 -8.26 3.02 2.03
CA VAL A 73 -8.48 4.45 2.12
C VAL A 73 -8.71 4.82 3.59
N ALA A 74 -7.85 5.68 4.12
CA ALA A 74 -7.84 6.16 5.49
C ALA A 74 -7.60 7.68 5.52
N MET A 75 -7.82 8.31 6.67
CA MET A 75 -7.60 9.75 6.89
C MET A 75 -8.28 10.66 5.85
N GLU A 76 -9.42 10.24 5.28
CA GLU A 76 -10.22 11.13 4.44
C GLU A 76 -10.88 12.22 5.28
N ASN A 77 -11.21 13.34 4.65
CA ASN A 77 -11.76 14.51 5.34
C ASN A 77 -12.87 15.21 4.55
N GLY A 78 -13.63 16.04 5.26
CA GLY A 78 -14.70 16.85 4.69
C GLY A 78 -15.71 16.02 3.87
N PRO A 79 -16.12 16.49 2.68
CA PRO A 79 -17.05 15.77 1.82
C PRO A 79 -16.57 14.40 1.34
N LYS A 80 -15.26 14.12 1.41
CA LYS A 80 -14.67 12.86 0.95
C LYS A 80 -14.56 11.80 2.03
N LYS A 81 -15.00 12.08 3.27
CA LYS A 81 -14.99 11.09 4.37
C LYS A 81 -15.74 9.79 4.01
N SER A 82 -16.75 9.88 3.16
CA SER A 82 -17.51 8.73 2.65
C SER A 82 -16.71 7.80 1.72
N LEU A 83 -15.54 8.22 1.23
CA LEU A 83 -14.62 7.40 0.44
C LEU A 83 -13.72 6.51 1.31
N GLU A 84 -13.72 6.73 2.63
CA GLU A 84 -12.92 5.95 3.56
C GLU A 84 -13.47 4.54 3.75
N ASN A 85 -12.58 3.54 3.80
CA ASN A 85 -13.00 2.21 4.20
C ASN A 85 -13.37 2.22 5.69
N ALA A 86 -14.58 1.75 6.01
CA ALA A 86 -15.03 1.68 7.40
C ALA A 86 -14.06 0.82 8.24
N GLY A 87 -13.51 1.40 9.31
CA GLY A 87 -12.53 0.76 10.20
C GLY A 87 -11.06 0.97 9.83
N SER A 88 -10.75 1.71 8.76
CA SER A 88 -9.37 1.82 8.26
C SER A 88 -8.46 2.61 9.18
N ASN A 89 -8.95 3.69 9.80
CA ASN A 89 -8.17 4.50 10.75
C ASN A 89 -7.87 3.72 12.05
N GLU A 90 -8.88 3.02 12.59
CA GLU A 90 -8.74 2.22 13.80
C GLU A 90 -7.74 1.08 13.57
N PHE A 91 -7.84 0.43 12.41
CA PHE A 91 -6.92 -0.62 12.02
C PHE A 91 -5.50 -0.08 11.77
N MET A 92 -5.35 1.05 11.07
CA MET A 92 -4.07 1.73 10.88
C MET A 92 -3.42 2.03 12.23
N ALA A 93 -4.17 2.60 13.18
CA ALA A 93 -3.70 2.91 14.52
C ALA A 93 -3.26 1.65 15.28
N ALA A 94 -4.06 0.58 15.25
CA ALA A 94 -3.73 -0.71 15.88
C ALA A 94 -2.45 -1.34 15.32
N MET A 95 -2.11 -1.06 14.06
CA MET A 95 -0.89 -1.54 13.43
C MET A 95 0.33 -0.65 13.65
N GLY A 96 0.21 0.43 14.44
CA GLY A 96 1.30 1.36 14.77
C GLY A 96 1.29 2.64 13.94
N GLY A 97 0.28 2.84 13.09
CA GLY A 97 0.14 3.99 12.21
C GLY A 97 -0.51 5.23 12.85
N ALA A 98 -0.81 5.23 14.16
CA ALA A 98 -1.60 6.29 14.80
C ALA A 98 -0.98 7.69 14.69
N LYS A 99 0.35 7.78 14.53
CA LYS A 99 1.10 9.03 14.35
C LYS A 99 1.78 9.13 12.98
N SER A 100 1.49 8.18 12.09
CA SER A 100 2.14 8.06 10.79
C SER A 100 1.38 8.88 9.73
N GLY A 101 2.11 9.53 8.83
CA GLY A 101 1.54 10.11 7.62
C GLY A 101 1.19 9.05 6.56
N LEU A 102 0.65 9.48 5.43
CA LEU A 102 0.35 8.61 4.28
C LEU A 102 1.37 8.80 3.13
N PRO A 103 1.66 7.76 2.33
CA PRO A 103 1.17 6.40 2.51
C PRO A 103 1.82 5.71 3.71
N PHE A 104 1.06 4.85 4.39
CA PHE A 104 1.56 4.00 5.47
C PHE A 104 1.46 2.55 5.03
N PHE A 105 2.43 1.71 5.40
CA PHE A 105 2.50 0.33 4.96
C PHE A 105 2.49 -0.62 6.14
N VAL A 106 1.81 -1.75 5.95
CA VAL A 106 1.77 -2.84 6.91
C VAL A 106 1.92 -4.16 6.15
N PHE A 107 2.82 -5.00 6.65
CA PHE A 107 3.04 -6.34 6.12
C PHE A 107 2.55 -7.36 7.14
N GLN A 108 1.71 -8.30 6.72
CA GLN A 108 1.18 -9.37 7.56
C GLN A 108 1.47 -10.75 6.96
N ASP A 109 1.50 -11.78 7.79
CA ASP A 109 1.35 -13.15 7.29
C ASP A 109 -0.12 -13.48 6.96
N ALA A 110 -0.36 -14.67 6.42
CA ALA A 110 -1.71 -15.11 6.02
C ALA A 110 -2.71 -15.16 7.21
N SER A 111 -2.23 -15.32 8.44
CA SER A 111 -3.07 -15.33 9.65
C SER A 111 -3.47 -13.93 10.14
N GLY A 112 -2.91 -12.89 9.54
CA GLY A 112 -3.12 -11.50 9.92
C GLY A 112 -2.12 -10.97 10.96
N LYS A 113 -1.09 -11.75 11.31
CA LYS A 113 -0.05 -11.31 12.24
C LYS A 113 0.88 -10.31 11.56
N LYS A 114 1.13 -9.16 12.20
CA LYS A 114 2.08 -8.14 11.72
C LYS A 114 3.50 -8.69 11.65
N LEU A 115 4.14 -8.55 10.48
CA LEU A 115 5.54 -8.87 10.24
C LEU A 115 6.43 -7.61 10.28
N ALA A 116 5.92 -6.52 9.73
CA ALA A 116 6.58 -5.21 9.69
C ALA A 116 5.57 -4.09 9.37
N ASP A 117 5.99 -2.84 9.54
CA ASP A 117 5.30 -1.64 9.09
C ASP A 117 6.32 -0.61 8.58
N SER A 118 5.87 0.50 7.99
CA SER A 118 6.75 1.51 7.38
C SER A 118 7.35 2.53 8.36
N ASN A 119 7.18 2.39 9.68
CA ASN A 119 7.85 3.25 10.67
C ASN A 119 9.32 2.84 10.91
N VAL A 120 10.10 2.80 9.82
CA VAL A 120 11.48 2.28 9.81
C VAL A 120 12.56 3.35 9.75
N MET A 121 12.17 4.63 9.69
CA MET A 121 13.10 5.75 9.68
C MET A 121 13.53 6.14 11.11
N PRO A 122 14.63 6.90 11.29
CA PRO A 122 15.10 7.32 12.62
C PRO A 122 13.98 7.92 13.48
N GLY A 123 13.96 7.55 14.76
CA GLY A 123 12.88 7.95 15.67
C GLY A 123 11.54 7.27 15.41
N ASN A 124 11.53 6.10 14.74
CA ASN A 124 10.32 5.34 14.41
C ASN A 124 9.35 6.17 13.54
N GLN A 125 9.92 6.92 12.60
CA GLN A 125 9.18 7.75 11.66
C GLN A 125 8.72 6.93 10.45
N ASN A 126 7.56 7.27 9.91
CA ASN A 126 7.07 6.68 8.67
C ASN A 126 7.95 7.09 7.49
N MET A 127 8.41 6.10 6.73
CA MET A 127 9.14 6.26 5.48
C MET A 127 8.30 6.91 4.37
N GLY A 128 6.98 6.70 4.37
CA GLY A 128 6.12 7.20 3.28
C GLY A 128 6.36 6.49 1.95
N CYS A 129 6.05 7.18 0.83
CA CYS A 129 6.38 6.69 -0.50
C CYS A 129 7.90 6.78 -0.69
N PRO A 130 8.61 5.67 -0.97
CA PRO A 130 10.07 5.71 -1.13
C PRO A 130 10.49 6.66 -2.24
N ALA A 131 11.28 7.68 -1.91
CA ALA A 131 11.82 8.63 -2.89
C ALA A 131 13.27 9.04 -2.58
N ALA A 132 13.59 9.29 -1.31
CA ALA A 132 14.96 9.55 -0.89
C ALA A 132 15.79 8.24 -0.87
N PRO A 133 17.12 8.29 -1.09
CA PRO A 133 17.96 7.09 -1.10
C PRO A 133 17.80 6.20 0.15
N GLU A 134 17.74 6.81 1.33
CA GLU A 134 17.55 6.13 2.61
C GLU A 134 16.18 5.45 2.72
N GLU A 135 15.12 6.05 2.17
CA GLU A 135 13.78 5.47 2.13
C GLU A 135 13.73 4.29 1.16
N ILE A 136 14.40 4.40 0.00
CA ILE A 136 14.48 3.32 -0.98
C ILE A 136 15.23 2.12 -0.39
N VAL A 137 16.31 2.35 0.35
CA VAL A 137 17.03 1.30 1.08
C VAL A 137 16.14 0.67 2.15
N ALA A 138 15.45 1.48 2.96
CA ALA A 138 14.56 0.99 4.00
C ALA A 138 13.40 0.16 3.44
N PHE A 139 12.82 0.56 2.31
CA PHE A 139 11.81 -0.21 1.60
C PHE A 139 12.36 -1.53 1.07
N GLY A 140 13.59 -1.53 0.56
CA GLY A 140 14.31 -2.75 0.17
C GLY A 140 14.45 -3.74 1.32
N GLU A 141 14.83 -3.29 2.51
CA GLU A 141 14.96 -4.17 3.68
C GLU A 141 13.60 -4.70 4.16
N LEU A 142 12.53 -3.90 4.07
CA LEU A 142 11.16 -4.38 4.30
C LEU A 142 10.80 -5.50 3.32
N LEU A 143 10.97 -5.28 2.01
CA LEU A 143 10.68 -6.28 0.98
C LEU A 143 11.50 -7.56 1.17
N LYS A 144 12.78 -7.44 1.52
CA LYS A 144 13.66 -8.58 1.81
C LYS A 144 13.17 -9.39 3.02
N LYS A 145 12.71 -8.70 4.08
CA LYS A 145 12.20 -9.33 5.30
C LYS A 145 10.84 -10.01 5.08
N THR A 146 9.97 -9.42 4.26
CA THR A 146 8.57 -9.84 4.16
C THR A 146 8.20 -10.58 2.88
N ALA A 147 9.08 -10.64 1.88
CA ALA A 147 8.95 -11.51 0.70
C ALA A 147 10.22 -12.33 0.50
N PRO A 148 10.42 -13.44 1.23
CA PRO A 148 11.62 -14.26 1.12
C PRO A 148 11.81 -14.92 -0.26
N ARG A 149 10.76 -14.97 -1.09
CA ARG A 149 10.81 -15.47 -2.47
C ARG A 149 11.22 -14.40 -3.49
N LEU A 150 11.20 -13.12 -3.11
CA LEU A 150 11.60 -12.02 -3.97
C LEU A 150 13.14 -11.97 -4.01
N SER A 151 13.71 -12.42 -5.13
CA SER A 151 15.16 -12.40 -5.33
C SER A 151 15.74 -10.98 -5.24
N GLU A 152 17.04 -10.88 -5.03
CA GLU A 152 17.73 -9.59 -5.03
C GLU A 152 17.57 -8.81 -6.34
N ALA A 153 17.67 -9.49 -7.49
CA ALA A 153 17.49 -8.87 -8.79
C ALA A 153 16.06 -8.33 -8.97
N GLN A 154 15.03 -9.11 -8.62
CA GLN A 154 13.64 -8.67 -8.68
C GLN A 154 13.35 -7.52 -7.72
N ARG A 155 13.87 -7.60 -6.49
CA ARG A 155 13.77 -6.49 -5.53
C ARG A 155 14.42 -5.23 -6.09
N LYS A 156 15.61 -5.33 -6.68
CA LYS A 156 16.28 -4.20 -7.33
C LYS A 156 15.42 -3.60 -8.45
N THR A 157 14.77 -4.42 -9.28
CA THR A 157 13.84 -3.92 -10.30
C THR A 157 12.73 -3.05 -9.70
N ILE A 158 12.15 -3.45 -8.57
CA ILE A 158 11.14 -2.64 -7.86
C ILE A 158 11.75 -1.31 -7.39
N LEU A 159 12.91 -1.36 -6.72
CA LEU A 159 13.57 -0.17 -6.16
C LEU A 159 14.04 0.81 -7.24
N ASP A 160 14.45 0.32 -8.40
CA ASP A 160 14.86 1.16 -9.53
C ASP A 160 13.67 1.98 -10.06
N GLU A 161 12.45 1.44 -10.08
CA GLU A 161 11.27 2.20 -10.51
C GLU A 161 10.88 3.30 -9.50
N PHE A 162 11.01 3.04 -8.20
CA PHE A 162 10.88 4.09 -7.18
C PHE A 162 11.95 5.18 -7.34
N THR A 163 13.19 4.78 -7.62
CA THR A 163 14.29 5.72 -7.87
C THR A 163 14.01 6.63 -9.06
N LYS A 164 13.49 6.07 -10.17
CA LYS A 164 13.14 6.84 -11.38
C LYS A 164 11.96 7.78 -11.17
N ALA A 165 10.99 7.37 -10.35
CA ALA A 165 9.77 8.13 -10.08
C ALA A 165 9.97 9.23 -9.02
N ALA A 166 11.07 9.18 -8.26
CA ALA A 166 11.39 10.18 -7.24
C ALA A 166 11.44 11.60 -7.85
N PRO A 167 10.75 12.60 -7.27
CA PRO A 167 10.83 13.98 -7.72
C PRO A 167 12.28 14.48 -7.71
N LYS A 168 12.71 15.08 -8.82
CA LYS A 168 14.02 15.74 -8.89
C LYS A 168 13.99 16.96 -7.95
N ARG A 169 14.95 17.02 -7.04
CA ARG A 169 15.21 18.19 -6.20
C ARG A 169 16.01 19.23 -6.95
#